data_AF-R5ASZ6-F1
#
_entry.id   AF-R5ASZ6-F1
#
_cell.length_a   1.000
_cell.length_b   1.000
_cell.length_c   1.000
_cell.angle_alpha   90.00
_cell.angle_beta   90.00
_cell.angle_gamma   90.00
#
_symmetry.space_group_name_H-M   'P 1'
#
loop_
_entity.id
_entity.type
_entity.pdbx_description
1 polymer ?
#
loop_
_entity_poly.entity_id
_entity_poly.type
_entity_poly.pdbx_seq_one_letter_code
_entity_poly.pdbx_strand_id
1 'polypeptide(L)'
;MDLVTEGVVTMSKVLTYAKDYLADNESYKDWSYKKDGASQIARLLFEEATDINFYVGRAINPAHQNPNLPINFSIKMQIVEELSACLRQMGKRIKVSYF
;
A
#
# COMPACT_ATOMS: atom_id res chain seq x y z
N MET A 1 -5.73 6.83 -14.22
CA MET A 1 -5.90 7.79 -13.11
C MET A 1 -4.55 7.95 -12.46
N ASP A 2 -3.98 9.16 -12.46
CA ASP A 2 -2.74 9.45 -11.76
C ASP A 2 -3.09 10.02 -10.38
N LEU A 3 -3.08 9.17 -9.35
CA LEU A 3 -3.27 9.56 -7.96
C LEU A 3 -1.91 9.99 -7.38
N VAL A 4 -1.72 11.31 -7.20
CA VAL A 4 -0.57 11.85 -6.46
C VAL A 4 -1.02 12.10 -5.02
N THR A 5 -0.41 11.41 -4.05
CA THR A 5 -0.79 11.52 -2.62
C THR A 5 0.42 11.70 -1.73
N GLU A 6 0.19 11.99 -0.45
CA GLU A 6 1.19 12.11 0.63
C GLU A 6 1.82 10.73 0.96
N GLY A 7 2.53 10.16 -0.02
CA GLY A 7 3.44 9.00 0.03
C GLY A 7 3.12 7.91 1.05
N VAL A 8 3.63 8.05 2.28
CA VAL A 8 3.63 6.99 3.30
C VAL A 8 2.31 6.94 4.07
N VAL A 9 1.77 8.09 4.50
CA VAL A 9 0.59 8.12 5.39
C VAL A 9 -0.63 7.55 4.67
N THR A 10 -0.85 7.98 3.42
CA THR A 10 -1.96 7.46 2.61
C THR A 10 -1.82 5.96 2.38
N MET A 11 -0.63 5.48 2.01
CA MET A 11 -0.40 4.05 1.74
C MET A 11 -0.49 3.18 3.00
N SER A 12 -0.08 3.69 4.17
CA SER A 12 -0.31 3.02 5.45
C SER A 12 -1.79 2.82 5.71
N LYS A 13 -2.62 3.84 5.44
CA LYS A 13 -4.08 3.73 5.60
C LYS A 13 -4.70 2.74 4.62
N VAL A 14 -4.23 2.72 3.37
CA VAL A 14 -4.62 1.69 2.38
C VAL A 14 -4.27 0.29 2.87
N LEU A 15 -3.08 0.10 3.45
CA LEU A 15 -2.68 -1.17 4.04
C LEU A 15 -3.59 -1.57 5.22
N THR A 16 -3.98 -0.63 6.08
CA THR A 16 -4.97 -0.90 7.13
C THR A 16 -6.28 -1.39 6.54
N TYR A 17 -6.81 -0.72 5.51
CA TYR A 17 -8.01 -1.19 4.81
C TYR A 17 -7.82 -2.57 4.16
N ALA A 18 -6.64 -2.86 3.61
CA ALA A 18 -6.38 -4.15 2.98
C ALA A 18 -6.36 -5.31 3.98
N LYS A 19 -5.82 -5.07 5.19
CA LYS A 19 -5.84 -6.04 6.28
C LYS A 19 -7.25 -6.27 6.81
N ASP A 20 -8.01 -5.20 7.03
CA ASP A 20 -9.39 -5.27 7.47
C ASP A 20 -10.28 -5.98 6.44
N TYR A 21 -10.10 -5.70 5.14
CA TYR A 21 -10.81 -6.37 4.05
C TYR A 21 -10.68 -7.90 4.09
N LEU A 22 -9.49 -8.41 4.44
CA LEU A 22 -9.22 -9.84 4.55
C LEU A 22 -9.70 -10.46 5.87
N ALA A 23 -10.07 -9.63 6.85
CA ALA A 23 -10.64 -10.03 8.12
C ALA A 23 -12.17 -9.84 8.07
N ASP A 24 -12.72 -9.02 8.96
CA ASP A 24 -14.16 -8.79 9.10
C ASP A 24 -14.70 -7.65 8.21
N ASN A 25 -13.80 -6.93 7.53
CA ASN A 25 -14.10 -5.81 6.62
C ASN A 25 -14.99 -4.73 7.26
N GLU A 26 -14.73 -4.41 8.53
CA GLU A 26 -15.51 -3.42 9.30
C GLU A 26 -15.44 -2.02 8.67
N SER A 27 -14.30 -1.72 8.03
CA SER A 27 -14.05 -0.45 7.35
C SER A 27 -14.64 -0.36 5.93
N TYR A 28 -15.45 -1.34 5.50
CA TYR A 28 -16.09 -1.33 4.18
C TYR A 28 -16.74 0.01 3.83
N LYS A 29 -17.56 0.57 4.73
CA LYS A 29 -18.26 1.84 4.50
C LYS A 29 -17.29 3.02 4.33
N ASP A 30 -16.12 2.93 4.92
CA ASP A 30 -15.11 3.97 4.85
C ASP A 30 -14.35 3.93 3.52
N TRP A 31 -13.79 2.77 3.17
CA TRP A 31 -12.95 2.68 1.98
C TRP A 31 -13.78 2.69 0.69
N SER A 32 -15.02 2.20 0.69
CA SER A 32 -15.88 2.17 -0.52
C SER A 32 -16.58 3.51 -0.83
N TYR A 33 -16.90 4.34 0.18
CA TYR A 33 -17.67 5.58 -0.06
C TYR A 33 -16.90 6.88 0.14
N LYS A 34 -15.87 6.92 1.01
CA LYS A 34 -15.13 8.17 1.25
C LYS A 34 -14.35 8.60 0.00
N LYS A 35 -14.21 9.92 -0.14
CA LYS A 35 -13.50 10.54 -1.27
C LYS A 35 -12.05 10.88 -0.94
N ASP A 36 -11.53 10.47 0.21
CA ASP A 36 -10.10 10.67 0.52
C ASP A 36 -9.19 9.76 -0.32
N GLY A 37 -7.92 10.12 -0.44
CA GLY A 37 -6.97 9.42 -1.30
C GLY A 37 -6.83 7.94 -0.98
N ALA A 38 -6.87 7.56 0.31
CA ALA A 38 -6.76 6.15 0.69
C ALA A 38 -7.98 5.35 0.25
N SER A 39 -9.19 5.89 0.42
CA SER A 39 -10.43 5.24 -0.03
C SER A 39 -10.54 5.14 -1.56
N GLN A 40 -10.03 6.12 -2.29
CA GLN A 40 -9.95 6.05 -3.76
C GLN A 40 -8.96 4.97 -4.22
N ILE A 41 -7.76 4.92 -3.63
CA ILE A 41 -6.77 3.88 -3.93
C ILE A 41 -7.32 2.49 -3.56
N ALA A 42 -7.93 2.36 -2.38
CA ALA A 42 -8.49 1.10 -1.90
C ALA A 42 -9.51 0.52 -2.88
N ARG A 43 -10.49 1.31 -3.34
CA ARG A 43 -11.45 0.85 -4.36
C ARG A 43 -10.79 0.38 -5.64
N LEU A 44 -9.87 1.18 -6.16
CA LEU A 44 -9.15 0.84 -7.38
C LEU A 44 -8.41 -0.49 -7.23
N LEU A 45 -7.70 -0.70 -6.11
CA LEU A 45 -6.90 -1.91 -5.90
C LEU A 45 -7.76 -3.13 -5.54
N PHE A 46 -8.79 -2.97 -4.72
CA PHE A 46 -9.55 -4.09 -4.15
C PHE A 46 -10.64 -4.56 -5.12
N GLU A 47 -11.35 -3.63 -5.77
CA GLU A 47 -12.52 -3.96 -6.59
C GLU A 47 -12.20 -3.97 -8.09
N GLU A 48 -11.50 -2.95 -8.58
CA GLU A 48 -11.37 -2.73 -10.03
C GLU A 48 -10.14 -3.44 -10.64
N ALA A 49 -9.00 -3.40 -9.96
CA ALA A 49 -7.74 -3.91 -10.49
C ALA A 49 -7.72 -5.45 -10.51
N THR A 50 -7.03 -6.01 -11.50
CA THR A 50 -6.73 -7.46 -11.59
C THR A 50 -5.23 -7.71 -11.63
N ASP A 51 -4.51 -6.90 -12.40
CA ASP A 51 -3.05 -6.81 -12.43
C ASP A 51 -2.59 -5.50 -11.79
N ILE A 52 -1.61 -5.58 -10.88
CA ILE A 52 -1.05 -4.41 -10.19
C ILE A 52 0.47 -4.49 -10.26
N ASN A 53 1.08 -3.40 -10.72
CA ASN A 53 2.53 -3.25 -10.82
C ASN A 53 2.98 -2.15 -9.85
N PHE A 54 3.70 -2.54 -8.79
CA PHE A 54 4.36 -1.59 -7.90
C PHE A 54 5.73 -1.20 -8.47
N TYR A 55 5.96 0.11 -8.59
CA TYR A 55 7.24 0.69 -8.95
C TYR A 55 7.77 1.45 -7.74
N VAL A 56 8.79 0.91 -7.07
CA VAL A 56 9.26 1.41 -5.78
C VAL A 56 10.66 1.99 -5.93
N GLY A 57 10.78 3.30 -5.73
CA GLY A 57 12.07 3.97 -5.68
C GLY A 57 12.79 3.71 -4.36
N ARG A 58 14.09 3.38 -4.44
CA ARG A 58 14.96 3.10 -3.29
C ARG A 58 15.70 4.32 -2.76
N ALA A 59 15.24 5.53 -3.08
CA ALA A 59 15.86 6.76 -2.62
C ALA A 59 15.96 6.77 -1.09
N ILE A 60 17.19 6.71 -0.59
CA ILE A 60 17.49 6.71 0.83
C ILE A 60 17.32 8.14 1.34
N ASN A 61 16.47 8.36 2.33
CA ASN A 61 16.41 9.64 3.03
C ASN A 61 17.53 9.68 4.11
N PRO A 62 18.56 10.53 3.97
CA PRO A 62 19.67 10.59 4.92
C PRO A 62 19.25 11.02 6.33
N ALA A 63 18.14 11.76 6.47
CA ALA A 63 17.67 12.30 7.74
C ALA A 63 17.05 11.27 8.70
N HIS A 64 16.82 10.02 8.25
CA HIS A 64 16.16 8.97 9.04
C HIS A 64 16.99 7.67 9.14
N GLN A 65 18.31 7.76 9.05
CA GLN A 65 19.22 6.62 9.23
C GLN A 65 19.39 6.30 10.74
N ASN A 66 18.92 5.14 11.19
CA ASN A 66 19.34 4.55 12.47
C ASN A 66 20.29 3.37 12.17
N PRO A 67 21.58 3.44 12.53
CA PRO A 67 22.57 2.41 12.22
C PRO A 67 22.34 1.04 12.89
N ASN A 68 21.37 0.93 13.80
CA ASN A 68 21.06 -0.32 14.52
C ASN A 68 19.93 -1.16 13.90
N LEU A 69 19.38 -0.78 12.75
CA LEU A 69 18.37 -1.59 12.05
C LEU A 69 19.04 -2.55 11.05
N PRO A 70 18.83 -3.89 11.18
CA PRO A 70 19.42 -4.87 10.27
C PRO A 70 18.80 -4.70 8.89
N ILE A 71 19.63 -4.46 7.87
CA ILE A 71 19.23 -4.21 6.47
C ILE A 71 18.03 -3.24 6.39
N ASN A 72 18.34 -1.94 6.47
CA ASN A 72 17.48 -0.76 6.37
C ASN A 72 16.23 -0.92 5.44
N PHE A 73 15.21 -1.64 5.91
CA PHE A 73 13.93 -1.76 5.25
C PHE A 73 13.13 -0.50 5.58
N SER A 74 13.22 0.50 4.70
CA SER A 74 12.47 1.74 4.90
C SER A 74 10.97 1.43 5.04
N ILE A 75 10.24 2.23 5.83
CA ILE A 75 8.79 2.06 6.07
C ILE A 75 8.01 1.87 4.75
N LYS A 76 8.44 2.54 3.67
CA LYS A 76 7.86 2.40 2.32
C LYS A 76 7.94 0.95 1.80
N MET A 77 9.09 0.32 1.98
CA MET A 77 9.33 -1.05 1.52
C MET A 77 8.44 -2.04 2.27
N GLN A 78 8.35 -1.89 3.59
CA GLN A 78 7.48 -2.72 4.43
C GLN A 78 6.00 -2.58 4.01
N ILE A 79 5.53 -1.34 3.81
CA ILE A 79 4.14 -1.11 3.37
C ILE A 79 3.87 -1.80 2.02
N VAL A 80 4.78 -1.67 1.04
CA VAL A 80 4.60 -2.29 -0.27
C VAL A 80 4.59 -3.81 -0.18
N GLU A 81 5.46 -4.40 0.62
CA GLU A 81 5.51 -5.86 0.80
C GLU A 81 4.23 -6.39 1.45
N GLU A 82 3.81 -5.80 2.56
CA GLU A 82 2.59 -6.22 3.26
C GLU A 82 1.35 -5.99 2.40
N LEU A 83 1.24 -4.84 1.73
CA LEU A 83 0.11 -4.55 0.84
C LEU A 83 0.09 -5.51 -0.34
N SER A 84 1.25 -5.81 -0.93
CA SER A 84 1.35 -6.82 -2.00
C SER A 84 0.91 -8.20 -1.53
N ALA A 85 1.21 -8.58 -0.28
CA ALA A 85 0.76 -9.85 0.29
C ALA A 85 -0.76 -9.87 0.47
N CYS A 86 -1.36 -8.79 0.99
CA CYS A 86 -2.82 -8.68 1.11
C CYS A 86 -3.50 -8.78 -0.27
N LEU A 87 -3.03 -8.00 -1.26
CA LEU A 87 -3.63 -7.99 -2.59
C LEU A 87 -3.52 -9.35 -3.30
N ARG A 88 -2.42 -10.09 -3.10
CA ARG A 88 -2.31 -11.47 -3.61
C ARG A 88 -3.38 -12.39 -3.00
N GLN A 89 -3.66 -12.26 -1.70
CA GLN A 89 -4.74 -13.01 -1.04
C GLN A 89 -6.13 -12.64 -1.58
N MET A 90 -6.31 -11.39 -2.04
CA MET A 90 -7.51 -10.93 -2.75
C MET A 90 -7.56 -11.41 -4.22
N GLY A 91 -6.68 -12.31 -4.65
CA GLY A 91 -6.66 -12.87 -6.01
C GLY A 91 -6.03 -11.94 -7.07
N LYS A 92 -5.31 -10.89 -6.66
CA LYS A 92 -4.66 -9.96 -7.59
C LYS A 92 -3.29 -10.48 -8.06
N ARG A 93 -2.95 -10.22 -9.31
CA ARG A 93 -1.60 -10.50 -9.86
C ARG A 93 -0.68 -9.33 -9.58
N ILE A 94 0.31 -9.55 -8.71
CA ILE A 94 1.22 -8.48 -8.25
C ILE A 94 2.63 -8.67 -8.78
N LYS A 95 3.15 -7.64 -9.46
CA LYS A 95 4.58 -7.48 -9.76
C LYS A 95 5.14 -6.29 -8.99
N VAL A 96 6.31 -6.46 -8.39
CA VAL A 96 7.02 -5.39 -7.69
C VAL A 96 8.36 -5.18 -8.39
N SER A 97 8.65 -3.93 -8.76
CA SER A 97 9.88 -3.53 -9.44
C SER A 97 10.55 -2.42 -8.64
N TYR A 98 11.82 -2.61 -8.30
CA TYR A 98 12.60 -1.65 -7.52
C TYR A 98 13.57 -0.88 -8.41
N PHE A 99 13.62 0.43 -8.23
CA PHE A 99 14.49 1.34 -9.00
C PHE A 99 15.41 2.10 -8.06
#